data_AF-A0A392NXR1-F1
#
_entry.id   AF-A0A392NXR1-F1
#
_cell.length_a   1.000
_cell.length_b   1.000
_cell.length_c   1.000
_cell.angle_alpha   90.00
_cell.angle_beta   90.00
_cell.angle_gamma   90.00
#
_symmetry.space_group_name_H-M   'P 1'
#
loop_
_entity.id
_entity.type
_entity.pdbx_description
1 polymer ?
#
loop_
_entity_poly.entity_id
_entity_poly.type
_entity_poly.pdbx_seq_one_letter_code
_entity_poly.pdbx_strand_id
1 'polypeptide(L)'
;LFPNLDKVVFLDDDVVIQRDLSPLWEIDLEGKVNGAVETCRGEDEWVMSKHFRNYFNFSHPLISKHLDPDECAWAYGMNIFDLAAWRRTNIRETYHSWLKE
;
A
#
# COMPACT_ATOMS: atom_id res chain seq x y z
N LEU A 1 3.50 9.57 -15.32
CA LEU A 1 2.55 8.68 -16.02
C LEU A 1 1.19 9.35 -16.21
N PHE A 2 0.60 9.98 -15.18
CA PHE A 2 -0.70 10.68 -15.31
C PHE A 2 -0.61 12.14 -14.81
N PRO A 3 -0.43 13.12 -15.70
CA PRO A 3 -0.21 14.52 -15.28
C PRO A 3 -1.48 15.21 -14.76
N ASN A 4 -2.66 14.81 -15.24
CA ASN A 4 -3.92 15.52 -15.02
C ASN A 4 -4.93 14.74 -14.15
N LEU A 5 -4.54 13.57 -13.63
CA LEU A 5 -5.40 12.79 -12.73
C LEU A 5 -5.01 13.07 -11.29
N ASP A 6 -6.01 13.18 -10.42
CA ASP A 6 -5.82 13.38 -8.98
C ASP A 6 -5.92 12.07 -8.19
N LYS A 7 -6.71 11.10 -8.67
CA LYS A 7 -6.89 9.80 -8.03
C LYS A 7 -6.94 8.69 -9.08
N VAL A 8 -6.41 7.52 -8.74
CA VAL A 8 -6.46 6.31 -9.58
C VAL A 8 -6.87 5.14 -8.70
N VAL A 9 -7.82 4.33 -9.15
CA VAL A 9 -8.05 2.99 -8.62
C VAL A 9 -7.31 2.01 -9.52
N PHE A 10 -6.39 1.27 -8.94
CA PHE A 10 -5.59 0.23 -9.59
C PHE A 10 -6.12 -1.14 -9.18
N LEU A 11 -6.30 -2.02 -10.16
CA LEU A 11 -6.76 -3.40 -10.00
C LEU A 11 -5.81 -4.29 -10.79
N ASP A 12 -5.36 -5.39 -10.19
CA ASP A 12 -4.58 -6.41 -10.90
C ASP A 12 -5.43 -7.10 -11.99
N ASP A 13 -4.74 -7.77 -12.91
CA ASP A 13 -5.34 -8.39 -14.09
C ASP A 13 -6.20 -9.63 -13.78
N ASP A 14 -6.03 -10.24 -12.61
CA ASP A 14 -6.77 -11.40 -12.12
C ASP A 14 -7.94 -11.06 -11.17
N VAL A 15 -8.30 -9.77 -11.04
CA VAL A 15 -9.40 -9.33 -10.17
C VAL A 15 -10.76 -9.46 -10.83
N VAL A 16 -11.73 -10.01 -10.10
CA VAL A 16 -13.16 -10.02 -10.49
C VAL A 16 -13.96 -9.00 -9.69
N ILE A 17 -14.57 -8.05 -10.38
CA ILE A 17 -15.43 -7.02 -9.76
C ILE A 17 -16.87 -7.54 -9.66
N GLN A 18 -17.39 -7.63 -8.44
CA GLN A 18 -18.76 -8.11 -8.19
C GLN A 18 -19.73 -7.00 -7.76
N ARG A 19 -19.23 -5.79 -7.50
CA ARG A 19 -20.02 -4.66 -7.00
C ARG A 19 -19.54 -3.34 -7.61
N ASP A 20 -20.37 -2.32 -7.51
CA ASP A 20 -20.03 -0.96 -7.92
C ASP A 20 -18.79 -0.44 -7.17
N LEU A 21 -17.84 0.12 -7.91
CA LEU A 21 -16.58 0.67 -7.40
C LEU A 21 -16.66 2.16 -7.09
N SER A 22 -17.73 2.86 -7.50
CA SER A 22 -17.88 4.30 -7.29
C SER A 22 -17.61 4.75 -5.84
N PRO A 23 -18.02 4.00 -4.78
CA PRO A 23 -17.73 4.38 -3.40
C PRO A 23 -16.23 4.50 -3.07
N LEU A 24 -15.34 3.85 -3.82
CA LEU A 24 -13.89 3.96 -3.60
C LEU A 24 -13.36 5.38 -3.87
N TRP A 25 -14.04 6.17 -4.70
CA TRP A 25 -13.63 7.56 -4.97
C TRP A 25 -13.88 8.49 -3.79
N GLU A 26 -14.89 8.18 -2.97
CA GLU A 26 -15.29 8.99 -1.81
C GLU A 26 -14.47 8.66 -0.55
N ILE A 27 -13.62 7.63 -0.60
CA ILE A 27 -12.73 7.29 0.52
C ILE A 27 -11.72 8.43 0.72
N ASP A 28 -11.72 8.98 1.92
CA ASP A 28 -10.69 9.89 2.42
C ASP A 28 -9.45 9.07 2.80
N LEU A 29 -8.31 9.38 2.19
CA LEU A 29 -7.02 8.74 2.50
C LEU A 29 -6.26 9.48 3.59
N GLU A 30 -6.84 10.51 4.22
CA GLU A 30 -6.26 11.26 5.34
C GLU A 30 -4.87 11.84 5.00
N GLY A 31 -4.71 12.28 3.74
CA GLY A 31 -3.44 12.80 3.22
C GLY A 31 -2.40 11.73 2.87
N LYS A 32 -2.71 10.44 3.01
CA LYS A 32 -1.85 9.34 2.54
C LYS A 32 -1.96 9.15 1.04
N VAL A 33 -0.90 8.58 0.49
CA VAL A 33 -0.68 8.44 -0.96
C VAL A 33 -1.33 7.18 -1.54
N ASN A 34 -1.53 6.17 -0.71
CA ASN A 34 -2.06 4.86 -1.06
C ASN A 34 -3.07 4.43 -0.01
N GLY A 35 -4.23 3.97 -0.46
CA GLY A 35 -5.16 3.15 0.31
C GLY A 35 -5.14 1.72 -0.26
N ALA A 36 -5.09 0.74 0.64
CA ALA A 36 -5.04 -0.68 0.28
C ALA A 36 -5.73 -1.53 1.36
N VAL A 37 -5.98 -2.79 1.03
CA VAL A 37 -6.64 -3.74 1.93
C VAL A 37 -5.59 -4.38 2.85
N GLU A 38 -5.78 -4.22 4.15
CA GLU A 38 -4.91 -4.82 5.16
C GLU A 38 -4.99 -6.35 5.15
N THR A 39 -3.88 -7.03 5.47
CA THR A 39 -3.77 -8.51 5.41
C THR A 39 -3.31 -9.14 6.73
N CYS A 40 -3.28 -8.36 7.80
CA CYS A 40 -3.00 -8.85 9.15
C CYS A 40 -4.26 -9.13 9.98
N ARG A 41 -5.44 -8.69 9.51
CA ARG A 41 -6.72 -8.87 10.20
C ARG A 41 -7.61 -9.83 9.40
N GLY A 42 -7.94 -10.96 10.01
CA GLY A 42 -8.80 -11.98 9.42
C GLY A 42 -8.71 -13.27 10.24
N GLU A 43 -9.81 -14.01 10.31
CA GLU A 43 -9.86 -15.35 10.91
C GLU A 43 -9.60 -16.45 9.86
N ASP A 44 -9.08 -16.07 8.70
CA ASP A 44 -8.92 -16.98 7.57
C ASP A 44 -7.71 -17.88 7.82
N GLU A 45 -7.97 -19.15 8.11
CA GLU A 45 -6.96 -20.18 8.36
C GLU A 45 -5.99 -20.36 7.17
N TRP A 46 -6.41 -19.99 5.95
CA TRP A 46 -5.64 -20.15 4.73
C TRP A 46 -4.81 -18.92 4.38
N VAL A 47 -5.17 -17.75 4.91
CA VAL A 47 -4.48 -16.48 4.66
C VAL A 47 -3.65 -16.12 5.88
N MET A 48 -2.37 -16.49 5.83
CA MET A 48 -1.41 -16.13 6.87
C MET A 48 -1.44 -14.63 7.13
N SER A 49 -1.69 -14.22 8.37
CA SER A 49 -1.57 -12.82 8.81
C SER A 49 -0.20 -12.27 8.42
N LYS A 50 -0.20 -11.17 7.68
CA LYS A 50 0.98 -10.58 7.09
C LYS A 50 1.36 -9.32 7.86
N HIS A 51 2.39 -9.43 8.68
CA HIS A 51 3.07 -8.29 9.29
C HIS A 51 4.41 -8.05 8.60
N PHE A 52 5.01 -6.88 8.81
CA PHE A 52 6.32 -6.57 8.22
C PHE A 52 7.41 -7.57 8.60
N ARG A 53 7.37 -8.16 9.80
CA ARG A 53 8.30 -9.25 10.20
C ARG A 53 8.29 -10.46 9.27
N ASN A 54 7.21 -10.69 8.53
CA ASN A 54 7.11 -11.81 7.59
C ASN A 54 7.84 -11.53 6.27
N TYR A 55 8.16 -10.27 5.96
CA TYR A 55 8.75 -9.86 4.69
C TYR A 55 10.17 -9.30 4.83
N PHE A 56 10.46 -8.63 5.94
CA PHE A 56 11.73 -7.95 6.13
C PHE A 56 12.61 -8.67 7.14
N ASN A 57 13.92 -8.61 6.91
CA ASN A 57 14.91 -9.07 7.87
C ASN A 57 15.19 -7.99 8.91
N PHE A 58 14.55 -8.08 10.07
CA PHE A 58 14.71 -7.13 11.19
C PHE A 58 16.06 -7.22 11.91
N SER A 59 16.91 -8.20 11.59
CA SER A 59 18.32 -8.16 12.01
C SER A 59 19.11 -7.08 11.27
N HIS A 60 18.62 -6.57 10.13
CA HIS A 60 19.27 -5.51 9.37
C HIS A 60 19.05 -4.14 10.04
N PRO A 61 20.11 -3.36 10.34
CA PRO A 61 20.01 -2.13 11.13
C PRO A 61 19.18 -1.03 10.45
N LEU A 62 19.16 -0.97 9.11
CA LEU A 62 18.30 -0.02 8.40
C LEU A 62 16.81 -0.39 8.53
N ILE A 63 16.47 -1.67 8.50
CA ILE A 63 15.08 -2.13 8.59
C ILE A 63 14.55 -1.87 9.99
N SER A 64 15.24 -2.34 11.03
CA SER A 64 14.79 -2.20 12.42
C SER A 64 14.78 -0.77 12.94
N LYS A 65 15.52 0.15 12.31
CA LYS A 65 15.50 1.58 12.65
C LYS A 65 14.30 2.32 12.05
N HIS A 66 13.81 1.88 10.90
CA HIS A 66 12.84 2.63 10.10
C HIS A 66 11.45 1.99 10.04
N LEU A 67 11.35 0.69 10.27
CA LEU A 67 10.10 -0.06 10.22
C LEU A 67 9.83 -0.70 11.58
N ASP A 68 8.55 -0.90 11.88
CA ASP A 68 8.10 -1.66 13.04
C ASP A 68 7.70 -3.08 12.59
N PRO A 69 8.21 -4.16 13.23
CA PRO A 69 7.89 -5.53 12.86
C PRO A 69 6.43 -5.94 13.09
N ASP A 70 5.68 -5.21 13.91
CA ASP A 70 4.27 -5.44 14.19
C ASP A 70 3.33 -4.65 13.26
N GLU A 71 3.86 -3.77 12.41
CA GLU A 71 3.06 -3.07 11.40
C GLU A 71 2.43 -4.04 10.40
N CYS A 72 1.20 -3.72 10.02
CA CYS A 72 0.39 -4.53 9.14
C CYS A 72 0.83 -4.37 7.69
N ALA A 73 1.03 -5.50 7.00
CA ALA A 73 1.17 -5.48 5.54
C ALA A 73 -0.21 -5.45 4.87
N TRP A 74 -0.21 -5.09 3.60
CA TRP A 74 -1.41 -5.00 2.78
C TRP A 74 -1.28 -5.80 1.48
N ALA A 75 -2.42 -6.16 0.91
CA ALA A 75 -2.48 -6.76 -0.42
C ALA A 75 -2.38 -5.69 -1.49
N TYR A 76 -1.62 -5.97 -2.54
CA TYR A 76 -1.48 -5.06 -3.69
C TYR A 76 -2.54 -5.28 -4.78
N GLY A 77 -3.35 -6.33 -4.72
CA GLY A 77 -4.33 -6.65 -5.78
C GLY A 77 -5.33 -5.54 -6.12
N MET A 78 -5.60 -4.65 -5.16
CA MET A 78 -6.37 -3.43 -5.38
C MET A 78 -5.80 -2.29 -4.54
N ASN A 79 -5.62 -1.13 -5.16
CA ASN A 79 -5.14 0.08 -4.48
C ASN A 79 -5.89 1.32 -4.95
N ILE A 80 -6.00 2.30 -4.07
CA ILE A 80 -6.40 3.67 -4.38
C ILE A 80 -5.16 4.55 -4.24
N PHE A 81 -4.74 5.19 -5.32
CA PHE A 81 -3.62 6.13 -5.31
C PHE A 81 -4.13 7.56 -5.39
N ASP A 82 -3.79 8.38 -4.40
CA ASP A 82 -3.96 9.83 -4.48
C ASP A 82 -2.71 10.44 -5.13
N LEU A 83 -2.84 10.78 -6.41
CA LEU A 83 -1.78 11.37 -7.21
C LEU A 83 -1.52 12.83 -6.83
N ALA A 84 -2.49 13.53 -6.27
CA ALA A 84 -2.29 14.90 -5.77
C ALA A 84 -1.45 14.90 -4.48
N ALA A 85 -1.70 13.95 -3.56
CA ALA A 85 -0.82 13.68 -2.43
C ALA A 85 0.56 13.21 -2.90
N TRP A 86 0.61 12.30 -3.88
CA TRP A 86 1.87 11.79 -4.44
C TRP A 86 2.79 12.92 -4.92
N ARG A 87 2.26 13.86 -5.70
CA ARG A 87 3.03 15.00 -6.23
C ARG A 87 3.54 15.96 -5.16
N ARG A 88 2.91 16.00 -3.98
CA ARG A 88 3.29 16.88 -2.86
C ARG A 88 4.26 16.23 -1.87
N THR A 89 4.55 14.94 -2.03
CA THR A 89 5.43 14.17 -1.14
C THR A 89 6.71 13.76 -1.86
N ASN A 90 7.72 13.36 -1.09
CA ASN A 90 9.00 12.84 -1.59
C ASN A 90 9.00 11.30 -1.76
N ILE A 91 7.83 10.69 -1.94
CA ILE A 91 7.70 9.22 -1.92
C ILE A 91 8.51 8.55 -3.04
N ARG A 92 8.65 9.21 -4.19
CA ARG A 92 9.46 8.71 -5.31
C ARG A 92 10.94 8.64 -4.92
N GLU A 93 11.46 9.71 -4.32
CA GLU A 93 12.85 9.81 -3.89
C GLU A 93 13.12 8.79 -2.77
N THR A 94 12.22 8.69 -1.80
CA THR A 94 12.29 7.68 -0.72
C THR A 94 12.32 6.27 -1.30
N TYR A 95 11.41 5.93 -2.23
CA TYR A 95 11.40 4.62 -2.88
C TYR A 95 12.71 4.31 -3.62
N HIS A 96 13.23 5.27 -4.39
CA HIS A 96 14.51 5.11 -5.07
C HIS A 96 15.70 5.00 -4.12
N SER A 97 15.62 5.57 -2.91
CA SER A 97 16.62 5.38 -1.87
C SER A 97 16.61 3.94 -1.38
N TRP A 98 15.43 3.40 -1.05
CA TRP A 98 15.28 2.01 -0.57
C TRP A 98 15.69 0.97 -1.61
N LEU A 99 15.47 1.24 -2.91
CA LEU A 99 15.89 0.32 -3.99
C LEU A 99 17.41 0.22 -4.19
N LYS A 100 18.19 1.17 -3.67
CA LYS A 100 19.65 1.20 -3.83
C LYS A 100 20.40 0.52 -2.68
N GLU A 101 19.71 0.26 -1.58
CA GLU A 101 20.18 -0.59 -0.48
C GLU A 101 20.03 -2.07 -0.86
#